data_AF-A0A660QWW0-F1
#
_entry.id   AF-A0A660QWW0-F1
#
_cell.length_a   1.000
_cell.length_b   1.000
_cell.length_c   1.000
_cell.angle_alpha   90.00
_cell.angle_beta   90.00
_cell.angle_gamma   90.00
#
_symmetry.space_group_name_H-M   'P 1'
#
loop_
_entity.id
_entity.type
_entity.pdbx_description
1 polymer ?
#
loop_
_entity_poly.entity_id
_entity_poly.type
_entity_poly.pdbx_seq_one_letter_code
_entity_poly.pdbx_strand_id
1 'polypeptide(L)'
;PGLESVLAVQAMFPVTSRLEMRGRAGDRDFLGQHNEMADVDDDDPRGIWNQLMQRLLAIPEYQDLFAAAYPEKPQDDLTFADAANAIAAFEIEAFTFLDSPWDQYLAGDDRALSNKQKRGAILFFGQAKCVECHAGPLLTDQEHYNICTPQLGPGAGVSAPLDMGRFLETGDLLDSFRFRVPPLRNVADTGPWMHNGAYNNLRDVIEHHATPGANLLTYNPRKQLDEPELHDSLKNDSATLTMLVSTLDSQYLSGPLPNRSVIEIEAFLESLSAPNLHSRLEETIPESVPSGLPVDGI
;
A
#
# COMPACT_ATOMS: atom_id res chain seq x y z
N PRO A 1 -17.25 -17.12 4.25
CA PRO A 1 -17.02 -18.53 3.84
C PRO A 1 -16.54 -18.55 2.39
N GLY A 2 -15.64 -19.46 2.02
CA GLY A 2 -15.16 -19.56 0.63
C GLY A 2 -14.05 -18.58 0.23
N LEU A 3 -13.49 -17.79 1.15
CA LEU A 3 -12.30 -16.97 0.89
C LEU A 3 -11.04 -17.79 1.18
N GLU A 4 -10.09 -17.80 0.26
CA GLU A 4 -8.93 -18.70 0.29
C GLU A 4 -7.66 -18.05 0.85
N SER A 5 -7.60 -16.72 0.91
CA SER A 5 -6.41 -15.98 1.36
C SER A 5 -6.76 -14.65 2.02
N VAL A 6 -5.79 -14.02 2.69
CA VAL A 6 -5.93 -12.67 3.25
C VAL A 6 -6.10 -11.62 2.14
N LEU A 7 -5.49 -11.85 0.97
CA LEU A 7 -5.70 -10.99 -0.22
C LEU A 7 -7.15 -11.08 -0.70
N ALA A 8 -7.73 -12.28 -0.73
CA ALA A 8 -9.14 -12.44 -1.07
C ALA A 8 -10.05 -11.74 -0.06
N VAL A 9 -9.69 -11.74 1.23
CA VAL A 9 -10.41 -10.94 2.25
C VAL A 9 -10.28 -9.45 1.96
N GLN A 10 -9.08 -8.96 1.61
CA GLN A 10 -8.86 -7.54 1.29
C GLN A 10 -9.69 -7.09 0.08
N ALA A 11 -9.74 -7.89 -0.98
CA ALA A 11 -10.51 -7.60 -2.20
C ALA A 11 -12.03 -7.42 -1.96
N MET A 12 -12.54 -7.86 -0.80
CA MET A 12 -13.94 -7.67 -0.41
C MET A 12 -14.27 -6.24 0.02
N PHE A 13 -13.29 -5.44 0.45
CA PHE A 13 -13.55 -4.14 1.10
C PHE A 13 -13.66 -2.95 0.14
N PRO A 14 -12.81 -2.77 -0.89
CA PRO A 14 -12.85 -1.57 -1.72
C PRO A 14 -14.19 -1.31 -2.39
N VAL A 15 -14.86 -2.41 -2.79
CA VAL A 15 -16.20 -2.38 -3.37
C VAL A 15 -17.31 -1.92 -2.42
N THR A 16 -17.05 -1.89 -1.12
CA THR A 16 -18.00 -1.41 -0.09
C THR A 16 -17.77 0.06 0.28
N SER A 17 -16.60 0.61 -0.04
CA SER A 17 -16.18 1.95 0.36
C SER A 17 -16.81 3.03 -0.52
N ARG A 18 -17.46 4.00 0.13
CA ARG A 18 -18.03 5.21 -0.49
C ARG A 18 -17.00 6.15 -1.09
N LEU A 19 -15.73 6.01 -0.70
CA LEU A 19 -14.61 6.84 -1.16
C LEU A 19 -13.79 6.15 -2.25
N GLU A 20 -14.05 4.86 -2.50
CA GLU A 20 -13.34 4.06 -3.49
C GLU A 20 -14.32 3.60 -4.58
N MET A 21 -14.62 2.31 -4.67
CA MET A 21 -15.32 1.75 -5.84
C MET A 21 -16.84 1.86 -5.79
N ARG A 22 -17.45 2.01 -4.59
CA ARG A 22 -18.91 1.95 -4.46
C ARG A 22 -19.62 3.20 -5.00
N GLY A 23 -19.03 4.37 -4.78
CA GLY A 23 -19.69 5.67 -4.99
C GLY A 23 -20.75 6.04 -3.93
N ARG A 24 -21.32 7.22 -4.08
CA ARG A 24 -22.31 7.86 -3.20
C ARG A 24 -23.70 7.82 -3.81
N ALA A 25 -24.73 7.86 -2.97
CA ALA A 25 -26.12 7.83 -3.42
C ALA A 25 -26.39 8.92 -4.47
N GLY A 26 -26.96 8.52 -5.61
CA GLY A 26 -27.20 9.39 -6.76
C GLY A 26 -26.06 9.48 -7.77
N ASP A 27 -24.91 8.86 -7.51
CA ASP A 27 -23.82 8.76 -8.48
C ASP A 27 -24.25 7.96 -9.72
N ARG A 28 -23.57 8.23 -10.82
CA ARG A 28 -23.72 7.52 -12.08
C ARG A 28 -22.49 6.67 -12.35
N ASP A 29 -22.69 5.56 -13.05
CA ASP A 29 -21.58 4.74 -13.53
C ASP A 29 -20.85 5.42 -14.71
N PHE A 30 -19.80 4.76 -15.20
CA PHE A 30 -19.00 5.24 -16.33
C PHE A 30 -19.81 5.49 -17.61
N LEU A 31 -20.90 4.74 -17.81
CA LEU A 31 -21.79 4.87 -18.97
C LEU A 31 -22.87 5.94 -18.75
N GLY A 32 -22.84 6.64 -17.62
CA GLY A 32 -23.84 7.63 -17.22
C GLY A 32 -25.15 7.00 -16.74
N GLN A 33 -25.20 5.70 -16.51
CA GLN A 33 -26.36 5.01 -15.93
C GLN A 33 -26.37 5.18 -14.40
N HIS A 34 -27.49 4.83 -13.77
CA HIS A 34 -27.60 4.89 -12.31
C HIS A 34 -26.70 3.82 -11.68
N ASN A 35 -25.91 4.21 -10.66
CA ASN A 35 -25.08 3.28 -9.92
C ASN A 35 -25.88 2.63 -8.79
N GLU A 36 -26.41 1.42 -9.03
CA GLU A 36 -27.24 0.69 -8.08
C GLU A 36 -26.50 0.30 -6.78
N MET A 37 -25.17 0.14 -6.83
CA MET A 37 -24.36 -0.18 -5.65
C MET A 37 -24.36 0.98 -4.63
N ALA A 38 -24.56 2.19 -5.12
CA ALA A 38 -24.61 3.37 -4.29
C ALA A 38 -25.91 3.48 -3.48
N ASP A 39 -26.95 2.75 -3.85
CA ASP A 39 -28.25 2.78 -3.17
C ASP A 39 -28.37 1.76 -2.03
N VAL A 40 -27.45 0.79 -1.96
CA VAL A 40 -27.40 -0.15 -0.82
C VAL A 40 -27.12 0.65 0.45
N ASP A 41 -27.62 0.19 1.61
CA ASP A 41 -27.32 0.80 2.91
C ASP A 41 -25.88 0.50 3.36
N ASP A 42 -25.31 1.33 4.25
CA ASP A 42 -23.92 1.17 4.70
C ASP A 42 -23.71 -0.01 5.65
N ASP A 43 -24.79 -0.53 6.27
CA ASP A 43 -24.77 -1.71 7.13
C ASP A 43 -25.07 -3.04 6.39
N ASP A 44 -25.23 -2.99 5.06
CA ASP A 44 -25.45 -4.18 4.22
C ASP A 44 -24.34 -4.43 3.17
N PRO A 45 -23.13 -4.82 3.60
CA PRO A 45 -22.08 -5.19 2.66
C PRO A 45 -22.43 -6.45 1.83
N ARG A 46 -23.33 -7.31 2.34
CA ARG A 46 -23.76 -8.51 1.61
C ARG A 46 -24.62 -8.16 0.41
N GLY A 47 -25.51 -7.18 0.55
CA GLY A 47 -26.29 -6.64 -0.56
C GLY A 47 -25.40 -6.14 -1.69
N ILE A 48 -24.32 -5.43 -1.34
CA ILE A 48 -23.32 -4.92 -2.31
C ILE A 48 -22.66 -6.09 -3.06
N TRP A 49 -22.09 -7.05 -2.33
CA TRP A 49 -21.43 -8.21 -2.93
C TRP A 49 -22.35 -9.05 -3.82
N ASN A 50 -23.60 -9.25 -3.40
CA ASN A 50 -24.59 -9.99 -4.19
C ASN A 50 -24.92 -9.28 -5.50
N GLN A 51 -25.16 -7.96 -5.46
CA GLN A 51 -25.44 -7.19 -6.67
C GLN A 51 -24.21 -7.17 -7.61
N LEU A 52 -22.99 -7.05 -7.07
CA LEU A 52 -21.77 -7.10 -7.88
C LEU A 52 -21.61 -8.45 -8.59
N MET A 53 -21.88 -9.56 -7.90
CA MET A 53 -21.84 -10.88 -8.55
C MET A 53 -22.90 -10.99 -9.64
N GLN A 54 -24.11 -10.46 -9.43
CA GLN A 54 -25.15 -10.41 -10.46
C GLN A 54 -24.69 -9.57 -11.67
N ARG A 55 -24.03 -8.44 -11.44
CA ARG A 55 -23.47 -7.59 -12.50
C ARG A 55 -22.40 -8.31 -13.31
N LEU A 56 -21.50 -9.04 -12.64
CA LEU A 56 -20.50 -9.88 -13.32
C LEU A 56 -21.16 -10.98 -14.15
N LEU A 57 -22.11 -11.71 -13.57
CA LEU A 57 -22.81 -12.80 -14.26
C LEU A 57 -23.80 -12.31 -15.33
N ALA A 58 -24.10 -11.02 -15.42
CA ALA A 58 -24.87 -10.46 -16.53
C ALA A 58 -24.06 -10.39 -17.84
N ILE A 59 -22.73 -10.53 -17.78
CA ILE A 59 -21.82 -10.52 -18.93
C ILE A 59 -21.53 -11.97 -19.34
N PRO A 60 -21.92 -12.43 -20.56
CA PRO A 60 -21.75 -13.82 -20.98
C PRO A 60 -20.30 -14.34 -20.88
N GLU A 61 -19.33 -13.52 -21.26
CA GLU A 61 -17.93 -13.91 -21.21
C GLU A 61 -17.42 -14.12 -19.77
N TYR A 62 -17.91 -13.37 -18.77
CA TYR A 62 -17.59 -13.69 -17.38
C TYR A 62 -18.24 -15.00 -16.91
N GLN A 63 -19.44 -15.36 -17.39
CA GLN A 63 -20.03 -16.66 -17.07
C GLN A 63 -19.13 -17.80 -17.55
N ASP A 64 -18.62 -17.70 -18.79
CA ASP A 64 -17.70 -18.69 -19.36
C ASP A 64 -16.38 -18.76 -18.57
N LEU A 65 -15.80 -17.61 -18.21
CA LEU A 65 -14.56 -17.55 -17.43
C LEU A 65 -14.73 -18.13 -16.02
N PHE A 66 -15.84 -17.81 -15.33
CA PHE A 66 -16.13 -18.40 -14.02
C PHE A 66 -16.39 -19.90 -14.09
N ALA A 67 -17.11 -20.38 -15.10
CA ALA A 67 -17.33 -21.81 -15.30
C ALA A 67 -16.01 -22.57 -15.57
N ALA A 68 -15.06 -21.94 -16.28
CA ALA A 68 -13.74 -22.50 -16.50
C ALA A 68 -12.88 -22.51 -15.23
N ALA A 69 -12.94 -21.46 -14.41
CA ALA A 69 -12.21 -21.38 -13.15
C ALA A 69 -12.79 -22.28 -12.04
N TYR A 70 -14.11 -22.49 -12.03
CA TYR A 70 -14.83 -23.22 -11.00
C TYR A 70 -15.74 -24.33 -11.59
N PRO A 71 -15.19 -25.35 -12.27
CA PRO A 71 -15.98 -26.33 -13.02
C PRO A 71 -16.89 -27.21 -12.15
N GLU A 72 -16.57 -27.33 -10.86
CA GLU A 72 -17.33 -28.12 -9.87
C GLU A 72 -18.48 -27.30 -9.24
N LYS A 73 -18.61 -26.02 -9.59
CA LYS A 73 -19.54 -25.09 -8.94
C LYS A 73 -20.58 -24.57 -9.95
N PRO A 74 -21.88 -24.84 -9.75
CA PRO A 74 -22.94 -24.27 -10.56
C PRO A 74 -22.92 -22.74 -10.52
N GLN A 75 -23.31 -22.10 -11.62
CA GLN A 75 -23.32 -20.63 -11.73
C GLN A 75 -24.17 -19.96 -10.65
N ASP A 76 -25.32 -20.55 -10.30
CA ASP A 76 -26.22 -20.03 -9.26
C ASP A 76 -25.62 -20.09 -7.84
N ASP A 77 -24.56 -20.89 -7.64
CA ASP A 77 -23.85 -21.00 -6.36
C ASP A 77 -22.65 -20.03 -6.28
N LEU A 78 -22.28 -19.37 -7.39
CA LEU A 78 -21.18 -18.40 -7.41
C LEU A 78 -21.53 -17.17 -6.56
N THR A 79 -20.51 -16.67 -5.88
CA THR A 79 -20.58 -15.55 -4.95
C THR A 79 -19.45 -14.59 -5.21
N PHE A 80 -19.53 -13.38 -4.66
CA PHE A 80 -18.44 -12.42 -4.76
C PHE A 80 -17.13 -12.91 -4.12
N ALA A 81 -17.17 -13.90 -3.21
CA ALA A 81 -15.96 -14.52 -2.68
C ALA A 81 -15.16 -15.24 -3.79
N ASP A 82 -15.83 -15.81 -4.79
CA ASP A 82 -15.18 -16.45 -5.94
C ASP A 82 -14.50 -15.41 -6.85
N ALA A 83 -15.11 -14.23 -7.01
CA ALA A 83 -14.48 -13.10 -7.68
C ALA A 83 -13.27 -12.56 -6.89
N ALA A 84 -13.40 -12.44 -5.57
CA ALA A 84 -12.32 -12.01 -4.68
C ALA A 84 -11.12 -12.99 -4.67
N ASN A 85 -11.37 -14.30 -4.72
CA ASN A 85 -10.33 -15.30 -4.89
C ASN A 85 -9.62 -15.18 -6.25
N ALA A 86 -10.37 -14.89 -7.32
CA ALA A 86 -9.77 -14.68 -8.64
C ALA A 86 -8.87 -13.43 -8.68
N ILE A 87 -9.29 -12.33 -8.05
CA ILE A 87 -8.47 -11.12 -7.88
C ILE A 87 -7.19 -11.46 -7.10
N ALA A 88 -7.32 -12.15 -5.97
CA ALA A 88 -6.16 -12.54 -5.16
C ALA A 88 -5.20 -13.46 -5.92
N ALA A 89 -5.70 -14.40 -6.72
CA ALA A 89 -4.87 -15.28 -7.55
C ALA A 89 -4.09 -14.47 -8.60
N PHE A 90 -4.75 -13.50 -9.26
CA PHE A 90 -4.09 -12.58 -10.17
C PHE A 90 -3.00 -11.77 -9.47
N GLU A 91 -3.28 -11.14 -8.32
CA GLU A 91 -2.30 -10.35 -7.58
C GLU A 91 -1.07 -11.16 -7.16
N ILE A 92 -1.28 -12.41 -6.73
CA ILE A 92 -0.19 -13.32 -6.35
C ILE A 92 0.69 -13.62 -7.57
N GLU A 93 0.10 -13.98 -8.70
CA GLU A 93 0.86 -14.35 -9.91
C GLU A 93 1.54 -13.13 -10.55
N ALA A 94 0.80 -12.04 -10.71
CA ALA A 94 1.23 -10.84 -11.42
C ALA A 94 2.28 -10.03 -10.64
N PHE A 95 2.17 -9.98 -9.30
CA PHE A 95 2.93 -9.03 -8.49
C PHE A 95 3.98 -9.69 -7.57
N THR A 96 4.18 -11.01 -7.65
CA THR A 96 5.25 -11.69 -6.92
C THR A 96 6.57 -11.65 -7.68
N PHE A 97 7.45 -10.73 -7.28
CA PHE A 97 8.80 -10.59 -7.84
C PHE A 97 9.87 -11.06 -6.83
N LEU A 98 10.57 -12.15 -7.16
CA LEU A 98 11.58 -12.80 -6.31
C LEU A 98 12.94 -12.98 -7.02
N ASP A 99 13.24 -12.08 -7.95
CA ASP A 99 14.41 -12.13 -8.84
C ASP A 99 15.23 -10.83 -8.84
N SER A 100 15.06 -9.99 -7.82
CA SER A 100 15.83 -8.74 -7.67
C SER A 100 17.34 -9.00 -7.55
N PRO A 101 18.20 -8.00 -7.79
CA PRO A 101 19.64 -8.12 -7.54
C PRO A 101 19.97 -8.58 -6.10
N TRP A 102 19.15 -8.20 -5.11
CA TRP A 102 19.26 -8.70 -3.75
C TRP A 102 18.96 -10.21 -3.64
N ASP A 103 17.91 -10.69 -4.31
CA ASP A 103 17.57 -12.12 -4.33
C ASP A 103 18.69 -12.95 -4.99
N GLN A 104 19.23 -12.47 -6.10
CA GLN A 104 20.35 -13.11 -6.80
C GLN A 104 21.62 -13.16 -5.94
N TYR A 105 21.89 -12.08 -5.20
CA TYR A 105 23.00 -12.03 -4.25
C TYR A 105 22.85 -13.04 -3.12
N LEU A 106 21.64 -13.14 -2.53
CA LEU A 106 21.35 -14.15 -1.51
C LEU A 106 21.42 -15.59 -2.05
N ALA A 107 21.14 -15.79 -3.34
CA ALA A 107 21.30 -17.08 -4.03
C ALA A 107 22.77 -17.43 -4.36
N GLY A 108 23.73 -16.56 -4.02
CA GLY A 108 25.17 -16.82 -4.15
C GLY A 108 25.85 -16.11 -5.33
N ASP A 109 25.15 -15.26 -6.08
CA ASP A 109 25.81 -14.40 -7.06
C ASP A 109 26.39 -13.15 -6.41
N ASP A 110 27.64 -13.25 -5.95
CA ASP A 110 28.39 -12.14 -5.36
C ASP A 110 28.50 -10.91 -6.29
N ARG A 111 28.25 -11.05 -7.59
CA ARG A 111 28.33 -9.95 -8.56
C ARG A 111 27.00 -9.24 -8.78
N ALA A 112 25.89 -9.78 -8.26
CA ALA A 112 24.57 -9.16 -8.40
C ALA A 112 24.48 -7.79 -7.70
N LEU A 113 25.25 -7.56 -6.64
CA LEU A 113 25.36 -6.25 -5.99
C LEU A 113 26.68 -5.54 -6.30
N SER A 114 26.57 -4.25 -6.57
CA SER A 114 27.71 -3.33 -6.54
C SER A 114 28.30 -3.18 -5.14
N ASN A 115 29.56 -2.75 -5.06
CA ASN A 115 30.19 -2.44 -3.77
C ASN A 115 29.44 -1.35 -2.98
N LYS A 116 28.72 -0.45 -3.65
CA LYS A 116 27.92 0.60 -3.00
C LYS A 116 26.69 -0.02 -2.32
N GLN A 117 25.94 -0.84 -3.05
CA GLN A 117 24.81 -1.63 -2.53
C GLN A 117 25.22 -2.49 -1.33
N LYS A 118 26.36 -3.18 -1.41
CA LYS A 118 26.86 -4.01 -0.29
C LYS A 118 27.13 -3.16 0.96
N ARG A 119 27.70 -1.96 0.82
CA ARG A 119 27.88 -1.04 1.96
C ARG A 119 26.54 -0.56 2.51
N GLY A 120 25.57 -0.27 1.64
CA GLY A 120 24.19 0.02 2.02
C GLY A 120 23.55 -1.08 2.84
N ALA A 121 23.65 -2.33 2.40
CA ALA A 121 23.14 -3.49 3.11
C ALA A 121 23.80 -3.60 4.51
N ILE A 122 25.12 -3.42 4.62
CA ILE A 122 25.83 -3.44 5.91
C ILE A 122 25.30 -2.35 6.86
N LEU A 123 24.98 -1.16 6.34
CA LEU A 123 24.37 -0.08 7.13
C LEU A 123 22.95 -0.48 7.57
N PHE A 124 22.13 -0.93 6.64
CA PHE A 124 20.73 -1.30 6.82
C PHE A 124 20.56 -2.40 7.90
N PHE A 125 21.35 -3.47 7.79
CA PHE A 125 21.34 -4.62 8.71
C PHE A 125 22.19 -4.38 9.97
N GLY A 126 22.79 -3.21 10.12
CA GLY A 126 23.72 -2.89 11.20
C GLY A 126 23.42 -1.54 11.82
N GLN A 127 24.36 -0.61 11.69
CA GLN A 127 24.37 0.63 12.47
C GLN A 127 23.20 1.59 12.18
N ALA A 128 22.52 1.46 11.04
CA ALA A 128 21.35 2.27 10.72
C ALA A 128 20.04 1.71 11.30
N LYS A 129 20.08 0.48 11.87
CA LYS A 129 18.96 -0.18 12.57
C LYS A 129 17.69 -0.40 11.74
N CYS A 130 17.73 -0.23 10.42
CA CYS A 130 16.56 -0.42 9.56
C CYS A 130 15.94 -1.82 9.71
N VAL A 131 16.80 -2.84 9.89
CA VAL A 131 16.39 -4.24 10.12
C VAL A 131 15.59 -4.46 11.41
N GLU A 132 15.62 -3.55 12.39
CA GLU A 132 14.86 -3.71 13.64
C GLU A 132 13.35 -3.82 13.38
N CYS A 133 12.85 -3.18 12.32
CA CYS A 133 11.46 -3.31 11.84
C CYS A 133 11.38 -3.96 10.44
N HIS A 134 12.33 -3.66 9.55
CA HIS A 134 12.35 -4.19 8.19
C HIS A 134 13.10 -5.51 8.10
N ALA A 135 12.56 -6.54 8.74
CA ALA A 135 13.20 -7.84 8.92
C ALA A 135 12.69 -8.94 7.96
N GLY A 136 13.42 -10.05 7.90
CA GLY A 136 13.01 -11.25 7.19
C GLY A 136 12.99 -11.13 5.65
N PRO A 137 12.46 -12.15 4.94
CA PRO A 137 12.55 -12.25 3.48
C PRO A 137 11.81 -11.16 2.70
N LEU A 138 10.82 -10.53 3.33
CA LEU A 138 10.02 -9.43 2.76
C LEU A 138 10.45 -8.06 3.28
N LEU A 139 11.44 -8.00 4.18
CA LEU A 139 11.91 -6.75 4.82
C LEU A 139 10.78 -6.02 5.57
N THR A 140 10.00 -6.78 6.32
CA THR A 140 8.95 -6.34 7.23
C THR A 140 8.76 -7.40 8.32
N ASP A 141 8.65 -6.98 9.57
CA ASP A 141 8.19 -7.80 10.69
C ASP A 141 6.66 -7.88 10.79
N GLN A 142 5.94 -7.12 9.97
CA GLN A 142 4.48 -6.95 9.95
C GLN A 142 3.90 -6.34 11.23
N GLU A 143 4.75 -5.82 12.11
CA GLU A 143 4.33 -5.09 13.31
C GLU A 143 3.97 -3.65 12.97
N HIS A 144 3.52 -2.88 13.97
CA HIS A 144 3.06 -1.50 13.80
C HIS A 144 3.91 -0.54 14.61
N TYR A 145 4.37 0.53 13.97
CA TYR A 145 5.22 1.54 14.60
C TYR A 145 4.79 2.95 14.25
N ASN A 146 5.00 3.85 15.20
CA ASN A 146 4.90 5.28 14.99
C ASN A 146 6.30 5.79 14.67
N ILE A 147 6.47 6.32 13.47
CA ILE A 147 7.68 7.00 13.00
C ILE A 147 7.45 8.52 12.88
N CYS A 148 6.47 9.10 13.58
CA CYS A 148 6.14 10.53 13.48
C CYS A 148 5.92 11.01 12.03
N THR A 149 5.25 10.21 11.19
CA THR A 149 4.91 10.64 9.82
C THR A 149 4.04 11.90 9.87
N PRO A 150 4.38 12.96 9.14
CA PRO A 150 3.57 14.17 9.05
C PRO A 150 2.12 13.86 8.66
N GLN A 151 1.16 14.47 9.35
CA GLN A 151 -0.26 14.25 9.11
C GLN A 151 -0.75 15.19 8.01
N LEU A 152 -1.19 14.63 6.89
CA LEU A 152 -1.63 15.33 5.67
C LEU A 152 -3.02 14.86 5.24
N GLY A 153 -3.69 15.69 4.45
CA GLY A 153 -4.96 15.35 3.82
C GLY A 153 -6.16 15.32 4.79
N PRO A 154 -7.20 14.54 4.47
CA PRO A 154 -8.47 14.53 5.19
C PRO A 154 -8.45 13.72 6.49
N GLY A 155 -7.40 12.92 6.76
CA GLY A 155 -7.37 11.98 7.87
C GLY A 155 -8.26 10.74 7.65
N ALA A 156 -8.48 9.96 8.70
CA ALA A 156 -9.20 8.68 8.62
C ALA A 156 -10.34 8.57 9.64
N GLY A 157 -11.53 8.19 9.14
CA GLY A 157 -12.68 7.85 9.97
C GLY A 157 -13.10 8.93 10.97
N VAL A 158 -13.48 8.50 12.17
CA VAL A 158 -13.94 9.38 13.27
C VAL A 158 -12.85 10.28 13.85
N SER A 159 -11.58 9.98 13.57
CA SER A 159 -10.43 10.75 14.04
C SER A 159 -9.97 11.82 13.04
N ALA A 160 -10.63 11.92 11.88
CA ALA A 160 -10.39 12.99 10.93
C ALA A 160 -10.44 14.37 11.64
N PRO A 161 -9.46 15.26 11.38
CA PRO A 161 -8.57 15.22 10.22
C PRO A 161 -7.22 14.54 10.47
N LEU A 162 -7.08 13.76 11.53
CA LEU A 162 -5.91 12.92 11.79
C LEU A 162 -6.19 11.48 11.31
N ASP A 163 -5.13 10.78 10.94
CA ASP A 163 -5.15 9.33 10.84
C ASP A 163 -4.42 8.75 12.05
N MET A 164 -5.19 8.22 13.00
CA MET A 164 -4.63 7.65 14.23
C MET A 164 -4.11 6.20 14.04
N GLY A 165 -4.16 5.66 12.82
CA GLY A 165 -3.62 4.33 12.50
C GLY A 165 -4.24 3.23 13.36
N ARG A 166 -3.39 2.39 13.95
CA ARG A 166 -3.77 1.22 14.77
C ARG A 166 -4.70 1.54 15.94
N PHE A 167 -4.73 2.78 16.44
CA PHE A 167 -5.72 3.21 17.44
C PHE A 167 -7.16 2.99 16.96
N LEU A 168 -7.45 3.19 15.68
CA LEU A 168 -8.82 3.05 15.15
C LEU A 168 -9.36 1.61 15.28
N GLU A 169 -8.46 0.63 15.34
CA GLU A 169 -8.81 -0.79 15.52
C GLU A 169 -8.78 -1.23 16.99
N THR A 170 -7.92 -0.63 17.81
CA THR A 170 -7.61 -1.12 19.16
C THR A 170 -8.26 -0.30 20.27
N GLY A 171 -8.49 1.00 20.04
CA GLY A 171 -8.87 1.98 21.06
C GLY A 171 -7.79 2.29 22.10
N ASP A 172 -6.58 1.74 22.00
CA ASP A 172 -5.48 2.03 22.93
C ASP A 172 -4.71 3.26 22.46
N LEU A 173 -4.66 4.30 23.31
CA LEU A 173 -3.92 5.53 23.01
C LEU A 173 -2.44 5.30 22.73
N LEU A 174 -1.83 4.23 23.27
CA LEU A 174 -0.44 3.86 22.97
C LEU A 174 -0.24 3.33 21.54
N ASP A 175 -1.32 2.97 20.85
CA ASP A 175 -1.31 2.57 19.44
C ASP A 175 -1.59 3.73 18.47
N SER A 176 -1.70 4.96 18.97
CA SER A 176 -1.90 6.14 18.13
C SER A 176 -0.76 6.32 17.13
N PHE A 177 -1.12 6.58 15.87
CA PHE A 177 -0.19 6.83 14.76
C PHE A 177 0.74 5.67 14.41
N ARG A 178 0.45 4.46 14.92
CA ARG A 178 1.18 3.27 14.53
C ARG A 178 0.59 2.69 13.24
N PHE A 179 1.45 2.46 12.26
CA PHE A 179 1.09 1.84 10.99
C PHE A 179 1.92 0.58 10.77
N ARG A 180 1.34 -0.39 10.08
CA ARG A 180 2.01 -1.64 9.74
C ARG A 180 3.24 -1.36 8.90
N VAL A 181 4.37 -2.00 9.21
CA VAL A 181 5.60 -1.90 8.41
C VAL A 181 5.34 -2.50 7.02
N PRO A 182 5.44 -1.74 5.92
CA PRO A 182 5.29 -2.30 4.58
C PRO A 182 6.53 -3.12 4.19
N PRO A 183 6.38 -4.15 3.34
CA PRO A 183 7.55 -4.80 2.71
C PRO A 183 8.33 -3.77 1.88
N LEU A 184 9.66 -3.94 1.78
CA LEU A 184 10.52 -3.02 1.02
C LEU A 184 10.90 -3.51 -0.39
N ARG A 185 10.36 -4.65 -0.83
CA ARG A 185 10.55 -5.10 -2.22
C ARG A 185 9.97 -4.07 -3.17
N ASN A 186 10.73 -3.70 -4.20
CA ASN A 186 10.39 -2.65 -5.17
C ASN A 186 10.19 -1.23 -4.58
N VAL A 187 10.62 -0.95 -3.34
CA VAL A 187 10.35 0.35 -2.68
C VAL A 187 10.88 1.56 -3.46
N ALA A 188 11.91 1.39 -4.29
CA ALA A 188 12.44 2.47 -5.11
C ALA A 188 11.47 2.92 -6.23
N ASP A 189 10.48 2.09 -6.56
CA ASP A 189 9.54 2.30 -7.68
C ASP A 189 8.10 2.63 -7.21
N THR A 190 7.85 2.71 -5.90
CA THR A 190 6.48 2.82 -5.34
C THR A 190 6.23 4.14 -4.62
N GLY A 191 6.89 5.22 -5.05
CA GLY A 191 6.60 6.55 -4.53
C GLY A 191 5.19 7.03 -4.95
N PRO A 192 4.64 8.06 -4.28
CA PRO A 192 5.17 8.71 -3.08
C PRO A 192 5.08 7.80 -1.84
N TRP A 193 5.89 8.08 -0.82
CA TRP A 193 6.10 7.17 0.31
C TRP A 193 5.37 7.60 1.59
N MET A 194 5.33 6.66 2.56
CA MET A 194 4.52 6.67 3.79
C MET A 194 3.04 6.37 3.55
N HIS A 195 2.27 6.14 4.62
CA HIS A 195 0.84 5.75 4.52
C HIS A 195 -0.04 6.80 3.83
N ASN A 196 0.42 8.05 3.76
CA ASN A 196 -0.31 9.19 3.21
C ASN A 196 0.46 9.93 2.11
N GLY A 197 1.53 9.35 1.57
CA GLY A 197 2.33 9.97 0.50
C GLY A 197 3.10 11.22 0.92
N ALA A 198 3.52 11.34 2.19
CA ALA A 198 4.19 12.53 2.72
C ALA A 198 5.58 12.85 2.09
N TYR A 199 6.11 12.01 1.21
CA TYR A 199 7.42 12.23 0.60
C TYR A 199 7.44 11.79 -0.87
N ASN A 200 7.86 12.68 -1.77
CA ASN A 200 8.09 12.37 -3.18
C ASN A 200 9.54 11.94 -3.47
N ASN A 201 10.39 11.83 -2.45
CA ASN A 201 11.79 11.42 -2.58
C ASN A 201 12.21 10.37 -1.53
N LEU A 202 12.72 9.23 -1.99
CA LEU A 202 13.15 8.12 -1.13
C LEU A 202 14.29 8.52 -0.18
N ARG A 203 15.15 9.45 -0.59
CA ARG A 203 16.21 9.98 0.25
C ARG A 203 15.67 10.67 1.50
N ASP A 204 14.65 11.52 1.33
CA ASP A 204 14.00 12.22 2.44
C ASP A 204 13.30 11.23 3.38
N VAL A 205 12.77 10.12 2.85
CA VAL A 205 12.23 9.01 3.66
C VAL A 205 13.32 8.37 4.52
N ILE A 206 14.50 8.07 3.96
CA ILE A 206 15.62 7.48 4.71
C ILE A 206 16.10 8.45 5.81
N GLU A 207 16.20 9.75 5.49
CA GLU A 207 16.57 10.78 6.46
C GLU A 207 15.52 10.94 7.56
N HIS A 208 14.22 10.83 7.23
CA HIS A 208 13.13 10.83 8.19
C HIS A 208 13.27 9.67 9.18
N HIS A 209 13.47 8.44 8.71
CA HIS A 209 13.63 7.25 9.54
C HIS A 209 14.79 7.34 10.54
N ALA A 210 15.86 8.05 10.18
CA ALA A 210 17.00 8.24 11.09
C ALA A 210 16.60 9.02 12.35
N THR A 211 15.86 10.12 12.18
CA THR A 211 15.46 11.01 13.29
C THR A 211 14.02 11.49 13.14
N PRO A 212 13.01 10.61 13.33
CA PRO A 212 11.66 10.90 12.86
C PRO A 212 10.98 12.06 13.60
N GLY A 213 11.14 12.14 14.92
CA GLY A 213 10.61 13.25 15.71
C GLY A 213 11.24 14.61 15.35
N ALA A 214 12.54 14.65 15.05
CA ALA A 214 13.21 15.89 14.64
C ALA A 214 12.76 16.33 13.23
N ASN A 215 12.66 15.38 12.30
CA ASN A 215 12.23 15.66 10.93
C ASN A 215 10.77 16.11 10.86
N LEU A 216 9.88 15.53 11.68
CA LEU A 216 8.50 16.00 11.82
C LEU A 216 8.44 17.49 12.18
N LEU A 217 9.23 17.95 13.15
CA LEU A 217 9.22 19.34 13.60
C LEU A 217 9.73 20.33 12.56
N THR A 218 10.53 19.88 11.60
CA THR A 218 11.08 20.70 10.51
C THR A 218 10.46 20.40 9.14
N TYR A 219 9.44 19.55 9.09
CA TYR A 219 8.82 19.11 7.86
C TYR A 219 8.22 20.30 7.10
N ASN A 220 8.46 20.35 5.79
CA ASN A 220 7.95 21.40 4.92
C ASN A 220 7.32 20.75 3.68
N PRO A 221 5.97 20.73 3.56
CA PRO A 221 5.30 20.06 2.46
C PRO A 221 5.63 20.70 1.11
N ARG A 222 5.98 21.99 1.07
CA ARG A 222 6.38 22.68 -0.17
C ARG A 222 7.72 22.21 -0.73
N LYS A 223 8.51 21.48 0.06
CA LYS A 223 9.76 20.86 -0.37
C LYS A 223 9.60 19.37 -0.68
N GLN A 224 8.58 18.75 -0.12
CA GLN A 224 8.42 17.29 -0.10
C GLN A 224 7.34 16.80 -1.06
N LEU A 225 6.41 17.68 -1.46
CA LEU A 225 5.24 17.36 -2.28
C LEU A 225 5.17 18.33 -3.46
N ASP A 226 4.84 17.79 -4.63
CA ASP A 226 4.61 18.56 -5.86
C ASP A 226 3.19 19.15 -5.90
N GLU A 227 2.24 18.52 -5.20
CA GLU A 227 0.80 18.80 -5.16
C GLU A 227 0.50 19.99 -4.22
N PRO A 228 0.21 21.20 -4.74
CA PRO A 228 -0.01 22.38 -3.91
C PRO A 228 -1.22 22.25 -2.99
N GLU A 229 -2.23 21.49 -3.39
CA GLU A 229 -3.46 21.25 -2.63
C GLU A 229 -3.16 20.52 -1.31
N LEU A 230 -2.09 19.74 -1.25
CA LEU A 230 -1.68 19.03 -0.03
C LEU A 230 -0.86 19.92 0.91
N HIS A 231 -0.26 21.02 0.43
CA HIS A 231 0.63 21.85 1.25
C HIS A 231 -0.08 22.45 2.47
N ASP A 232 -1.30 22.94 2.27
CA ASP A 232 -2.09 23.57 3.33
C ASP A 232 -2.90 22.55 4.16
N SER A 233 -2.80 21.26 3.81
CA SER A 233 -3.47 20.18 4.53
C SER A 233 -2.71 19.70 5.78
N LEU A 234 -1.43 20.08 5.92
CA LEU A 234 -0.55 19.67 7.02
C LEU A 234 -1.14 20.01 8.39
N LYS A 235 -1.19 19.02 9.28
CA LYS A 235 -1.54 19.20 10.70
C LYS A 235 -0.28 19.31 11.54
N ASN A 236 0.11 20.55 11.85
CA ASN A 236 1.32 20.88 12.60
C ASN A 236 1.06 21.79 13.82
N ASP A 237 -0.18 21.82 14.31
CA ASP A 237 -0.47 22.49 15.57
C ASP A 237 0.25 21.78 16.73
N SER A 238 0.48 22.53 17.81
CA SER A 238 1.27 22.05 18.96
C SER A 238 0.69 20.79 19.60
N ALA A 239 -0.64 20.62 19.63
CA ALA A 239 -1.27 19.45 20.23
C ALA A 239 -1.02 18.19 19.39
N THR A 240 -1.19 18.29 18.07
CA THR A 240 -0.89 17.21 17.13
C THR A 240 0.58 16.80 17.19
N LEU A 241 1.51 17.77 17.12
CA LEU A 241 2.95 17.48 17.20
C LEU A 241 3.34 16.84 18.54
N THR A 242 2.76 17.31 19.64
CA THR A 242 3.01 16.73 20.97
C THR A 242 2.53 15.28 21.04
N MET A 243 1.37 14.97 20.47
CA MET A 243 0.81 13.61 20.49
C MET A 243 1.60 12.62 19.64
N LEU A 244 2.03 13.03 18.43
CA LEU A 244 2.88 12.21 17.57
C LEU A 244 4.21 11.88 18.26
N VAL A 245 4.87 12.88 18.85
CA VAL A 245 6.16 12.71 19.51
C VAL A 245 6.03 11.92 20.83
N SER A 246 4.96 12.10 21.60
CA SER A 246 4.78 11.39 22.87
C SER A 246 4.51 9.90 22.70
N THR A 247 4.07 9.48 21.51
CA THR A 247 3.81 8.08 21.14
C THR A 247 4.85 7.52 20.17
N LEU A 248 5.95 8.25 19.94
CA LEU A 248 7.05 7.82 19.06
C LEU A 248 7.74 6.57 19.63
N ASP A 249 7.94 5.56 18.78
CA ASP A 249 8.66 4.35 19.16
C ASP A 249 10.17 4.58 19.40
N SER A 250 10.81 3.71 20.18
CA SER A 250 12.17 3.96 20.71
C SER A 250 13.33 3.40 19.88
N GLN A 251 13.04 2.81 18.71
CA GLN A 251 14.01 2.05 17.90
C GLN A 251 14.88 2.91 16.96
N TYR A 252 14.73 4.25 17.02
CA TYR A 252 15.37 5.17 16.06
C TYR A 252 16.72 5.71 16.52
N LEU A 253 17.49 6.30 15.59
CA LEU A 253 18.80 6.84 15.89
C LEU A 253 18.71 8.11 16.74
N SER A 254 19.74 8.34 17.56
CA SER A 254 19.84 9.57 18.36
C SER A 254 20.28 10.80 17.54
N GLY A 255 20.56 10.64 16.25
CA GLY A 255 21.06 11.70 15.37
C GLY A 255 20.99 11.33 13.90
N PRO A 256 21.12 12.32 13.00
CA PRO A 256 20.94 12.12 11.56
C PRO A 256 22.03 11.22 10.99
N LEU A 257 21.70 10.52 9.90
CA LEU A 257 22.67 9.75 9.14
C LEU A 257 23.61 10.70 8.35
N PRO A 258 24.92 10.38 8.24
CA PRO A 258 25.78 11.06 7.29
C PRO A 258 25.25 10.92 5.86
N ASN A 259 25.37 11.96 5.05
CA ASN A 259 24.89 11.97 3.66
C ASN A 259 25.40 10.76 2.84
N ARG A 260 26.65 10.33 3.07
CA ARG A 260 27.20 9.14 2.43
C ARG A 260 26.43 7.86 2.82
N SER A 261 26.05 7.73 4.08
CA SER A 261 25.27 6.58 4.56
C SER A 261 23.90 6.55 3.90
N VAL A 262 23.24 7.70 3.76
CA VAL A 262 21.95 7.81 3.07
C VAL A 262 22.06 7.34 1.62
N ILE A 263 23.07 7.82 0.87
CA ILE A 263 23.32 7.37 -0.52
C ILE A 263 23.57 5.87 -0.62
N GLU A 264 24.31 5.30 0.34
CA GLU A 264 24.63 3.88 0.33
C GLU A 264 23.39 3.03 0.67
N ILE A 265 22.56 3.45 1.63
CA ILE A 265 21.28 2.80 1.96
C ILE A 265 20.30 2.89 0.77
N GLU A 266 20.15 4.07 0.18
CA GLU A 266 19.33 4.29 -1.02
C GLU A 266 19.75 3.32 -2.14
N ALA A 267 21.05 3.20 -2.41
CA ALA A 267 21.57 2.26 -3.39
C ALA A 267 21.22 0.79 -3.05
N PHE A 268 21.20 0.42 -1.77
CA PHE A 268 20.74 -0.90 -1.35
C PHE A 268 19.24 -1.08 -1.60
N LEU A 269 18.40 -0.09 -1.29
CA LEU A 269 16.96 -0.16 -1.55
C LEU A 269 16.66 -0.30 -3.05
N GLU A 270 17.43 0.36 -3.93
CA GLU A 270 17.35 0.16 -5.39
C GLU A 270 17.64 -1.30 -5.80
N SER A 271 18.45 -2.04 -5.04
CA SER A 271 18.73 -3.46 -5.34
C SER A 271 17.58 -4.40 -4.99
N LEU A 272 16.54 -3.89 -4.32
CA LEU A 272 15.32 -4.63 -3.98
C LEU A 272 14.27 -4.58 -5.11
N SER A 273 14.53 -3.80 -6.16
CA SER A 273 13.64 -3.71 -7.32
C SER A 273 13.87 -4.85 -8.29
N ALA A 274 12.76 -5.45 -8.75
CA ALA A 274 12.78 -6.48 -9.77
C ALA A 274 13.31 -5.94 -11.11
N PRO A 275 14.08 -6.72 -11.87
CA PRO A 275 14.51 -6.31 -13.20
C PRO A 275 13.31 -6.10 -14.12
N ASN A 276 13.34 -5.01 -14.90
CA ASN A 276 12.29 -4.63 -15.85
C ASN A 276 10.88 -4.53 -15.23
N LEU A 277 10.77 -4.16 -13.95
CA LEU A 277 9.50 -4.12 -13.20
C LEU A 277 8.37 -3.42 -13.97
N HIS A 278 8.56 -2.19 -14.43
CA HIS A 278 7.53 -1.41 -15.12
C HIS A 278 7.01 -2.11 -16.38
N SER A 279 7.91 -2.63 -17.23
CA SER A 279 7.52 -3.39 -18.43
C SER A 279 6.74 -4.65 -18.08
N ARG A 280 7.13 -5.35 -17.02
CA ARG A 280 6.43 -6.57 -16.57
C ARG A 280 5.05 -6.25 -15.99
N LEU A 281 4.89 -5.10 -15.35
CA LEU A 281 3.58 -4.62 -14.88
C LEU A 281 2.70 -4.19 -16.05
N GLU A 282 3.24 -3.49 -17.05
CA GLU A 282 2.53 -3.13 -18.28
C GLU A 282 2.01 -4.38 -19.02
N GLU A 283 2.79 -5.46 -19.06
CA GLU A 283 2.39 -6.75 -19.65
C GLU A 283 1.19 -7.42 -18.94
N THR A 284 0.86 -7.01 -17.71
CA THR A 284 -0.32 -7.53 -16.98
C THR A 284 -1.61 -6.81 -17.35
N ILE A 285 -1.53 -5.68 -18.06
CA ILE A 285 -2.69 -4.89 -18.48
C ILE A 285 -3.31 -5.56 -19.72
N PRO A 286 -4.58 -6.04 -19.65
CA PRO A 286 -5.21 -6.69 -20.79
C PRO A 286 -5.56 -5.67 -21.88
N GLU A 287 -5.55 -6.11 -23.16
CA GLU A 287 -5.96 -5.27 -24.29
C GLU A 287 -7.44 -4.85 -24.22
N SER A 288 -8.27 -5.69 -23.60
CA SER A 288 -9.69 -5.43 -23.38
C SER A 288 -10.20 -6.21 -22.17
N VAL A 289 -11.36 -5.80 -21.65
CA VAL A 289 -12.06 -6.53 -20.59
C VAL A 289 -13.43 -7.02 -21.08
N PRO A 290 -13.98 -8.12 -20.51
CA PRO A 290 -15.27 -8.69 -20.91
C PRO A 290 -16.46 -7.73 -20.88
N SER A 291 -16.39 -6.66 -20.07
CA SER A 291 -17.42 -5.62 -20.02
C SER A 291 -17.43 -4.70 -21.23
N GLY A 292 -16.36 -4.71 -22.05
CA GLY A 292 -16.14 -3.77 -23.15
C GLY A 292 -15.82 -2.34 -22.70
N LEU A 293 -15.66 -2.10 -21.40
CA LEU A 293 -15.19 -0.82 -20.87
C LEU A 293 -13.71 -0.61 -21.26
N PRO A 294 -13.27 0.65 -21.42
CA PRO A 294 -11.86 0.92 -21.66
C PRO A 294 -11.01 0.44 -20.47
N VAL A 295 -9.82 -0.06 -20.78
CA VAL A 295 -8.78 -0.36 -19.79
C VAL A 295 -7.90 0.88 -19.72
N ASP A 296 -7.96 1.60 -18.59
CA ASP A 296 -7.16 2.81 -18.42
C ASP A 296 -5.66 2.44 -18.44
N GLY A 297 -4.95 2.95 -19.45
CA GLY A 297 -3.56 2.57 -19.77
C GLY A 297 -3.16 2.86 -21.22
N ILE A 298 -4.11 3.14 -22.12
CA ILE A 298 -3.92 3.69 -23.48
C ILE A 298 -5.08 4.64 -23.83
#